data_AF-A0A8J2PEY2-F1
#
_entry.id   AF-A0A8J2PEY2-F1
#
_cell.length_a   1.000
_cell.length_b   1.000
_cell.length_c   1.000
_cell.angle_alpha   90.00
_cell.angle_beta   90.00
_cell.angle_gamma   90.00
#
_symmetry.space_group_name_H-M   'P 1'
#
loop_
_entity.id
_entity.type
_entity.pdbx_description
1 polymer ?
#
loop_
_entity_poly.entity_id
_entity_poly.type
_entity_poly.pdbx_seq_one_letter_code
_entity_poly.pdbx_strand_id
1 'polypeptide(L)'
;MYGDRTLLTGIYEAMLEHSKLAPTYGYFFNYTGKFSVLERVGMTRKEAGISHYDDIIYLFNSSALHPSLSHSDKDYDMVKFLTDLWSNFASTKKPFHTNNKGEEVDVWTPLNHSQPRLFEISRTPGMIEFPLKFLKRIEFWQSLKIPD
;
A
#
# COMPACT_ATOMS: atom_id res chain seq x y z
N MET A 1 -1.34 -16.57 -6.81
CA MET A 1 -0.15 -17.36 -7.24
C MET A 1 1.02 -16.45 -7.57
N TYR A 2 1.06 -15.75 -8.71
CA TYR A 2 2.20 -14.90 -9.08
C TYR A 2 2.53 -13.83 -8.03
N GLY A 3 1.59 -12.96 -7.68
CA GLY A 3 1.82 -11.91 -6.66
C GLY A 3 2.10 -12.46 -5.25
N ASP A 4 1.63 -13.67 -4.94
CA ASP A 4 1.95 -14.29 -3.65
C ASP A 4 3.44 -14.68 -3.58
N ARG A 5 3.96 -15.23 -4.68
CA ARG A 5 5.34 -15.69 -4.79
C ARG A 5 6.33 -14.54 -4.94
N THR A 6 5.99 -13.53 -5.74
CA THR A 6 6.93 -12.46 -6.12
C THR A 6 6.89 -11.24 -5.22
N LEU A 7 5.79 -11.01 -4.49
CA LEU A 7 5.63 -9.83 -3.63
C LEU A 7 5.31 -10.24 -2.20
N LEU A 8 4.19 -10.93 -1.99
CA LEU A 8 3.60 -11.08 -0.65
C LEU A 8 4.54 -11.77 0.35
N THR A 9 5.12 -12.92 -0.03
CA THR A 9 5.93 -13.75 0.88
C THR A 9 7.20 -13.00 1.31
N GLY A 10 7.98 -12.52 0.34
CA GLY A 10 9.22 -11.78 0.63
C GLY A 10 8.98 -10.46 1.36
N ILE A 11 7.93 -9.72 1.02
CA ILE A 11 7.58 -8.48 1.74
C ILE A 11 7.18 -8.78 3.19
N TYR A 12 6.39 -9.82 3.42
CA TYR A 12 5.99 -10.20 4.78
C TYR A 12 7.20 -10.54 5.65
N GLU A 13 8.12 -11.36 5.15
CA GLU A 13 9.35 -11.71 5.85
C GLU A 13 10.25 -10.50 6.08
N ALA A 14 10.46 -9.67 5.05
CA ALA A 14 11.26 -8.45 5.17
C ALA A 14 10.68 -7.49 6.21
N MET A 15 9.36 -7.33 6.24
CA MET A 15 8.67 -6.51 7.22
C MET A 15 8.91 -7.03 8.65
N LEU A 16 8.72 -8.33 8.87
CA LEU A 16 8.92 -8.96 10.17
C LEU A 16 10.38 -9.00 10.61
N GLU A 17 11.36 -9.10 9.71
CA GLU A 17 12.76 -9.05 10.13
C GLU A 17 13.18 -7.60 10.42
N HIS A 18 12.77 -6.65 9.56
CA HIS A 18 13.10 -5.24 9.72
C HIS A 18 12.47 -4.63 10.99
N SER A 19 11.24 -5.03 11.36
CA SER A 19 10.63 -4.51 12.59
C SER A 19 11.40 -4.89 13.86
N LYS A 20 12.34 -5.85 13.83
CA LYS A 20 13.15 -6.23 15.02
C LYS A 20 14.21 -5.20 15.31
N LEU A 21 14.56 -4.40 14.29
CA LEU A 21 15.67 -3.46 14.30
C LEU A 21 15.19 -2.00 14.34
N ALA A 22 14.08 -1.69 13.68
CA ALA A 22 13.57 -0.32 13.58
C ALA A 22 12.04 -0.26 13.42
N PRO A 23 11.40 0.88 13.77
CA PRO A 23 10.01 1.13 13.43
C PRO A 23 9.76 0.89 11.94
N THR A 24 8.84 -0.04 11.64
CA THR A 24 8.53 -0.48 10.28
C THR A 24 7.05 -0.27 10.04
N TYR A 25 6.69 0.29 8.88
CA TYR A 25 5.32 0.68 8.56
C TYR A 25 4.88 -0.07 7.30
N GLY A 26 3.92 -0.98 7.45
CA GLY A 26 3.36 -1.76 6.35
C GLY A 26 1.99 -1.23 5.94
N TYR A 27 1.72 -1.19 4.63
CA TYR A 27 0.41 -0.85 4.10
C TYR A 27 -0.16 -1.94 3.20
N PHE A 28 -1.48 -1.90 3.04
CA PHE A 28 -2.21 -2.65 2.03
C PHE A 28 -2.99 -1.66 1.17
N PHE A 29 -2.61 -1.54 -0.10
CA PHE A 29 -3.30 -0.65 -1.02
C PHE A 29 -4.56 -1.31 -1.57
N ASN A 30 -5.71 -0.73 -1.24
CA ASN A 30 -7.04 -1.23 -1.58
C ASN A 30 -7.96 -0.11 -2.10
N TYR A 31 -7.38 0.91 -2.74
CA TYR A 31 -8.13 2.01 -3.35
C TYR A 31 -8.41 1.73 -4.82
N THR A 32 -9.67 1.90 -5.21
CA THR A 32 -10.10 1.84 -6.62
C THR A 32 -10.52 3.24 -7.07
N GLY A 33 -9.63 3.87 -7.83
CA GLY A 33 -9.88 5.16 -8.47
C GLY A 33 -10.14 5.06 -9.97
N LYS A 34 -10.14 6.23 -10.60
CA LYS A 34 -10.49 6.51 -12.00
C LYS A 34 -9.59 5.82 -13.01
N PHE A 35 -8.29 5.77 -12.75
CA PHE A 35 -7.29 5.21 -13.66
C PHE A 35 -6.67 3.94 -13.08
N SER A 36 -6.27 3.00 -13.93
CA SER A 36 -5.44 1.85 -13.57
C SER A 36 -4.31 1.64 -14.57
N VAL A 37 -3.17 1.12 -14.11
CA VAL A 37 -2.08 0.71 -15.00
C VAL A 37 -2.52 -0.43 -15.95
N LEU A 38 -3.54 -1.20 -15.58
CA LEU A 38 -4.12 -2.26 -16.41
C LEU A 38 -4.61 -1.78 -17.78
N GLU A 39 -5.07 -0.53 -17.87
CA GLU A 39 -5.57 0.05 -19.11
C GLU A 39 -4.48 0.08 -20.20
N ARG A 40 -3.19 0.15 -19.80
CA ARG A 40 -2.04 0.12 -20.72
C ARG A 40 -1.80 -1.24 -21.36
N VAL A 41 -2.25 -2.31 -20.71
CA VAL A 41 -2.12 -3.70 -21.21
C VAL A 41 -3.45 -4.24 -21.74
N GLY A 42 -4.44 -3.37 -21.96
CA GLY A 42 -5.75 -3.75 -22.50
C GLY A 42 -6.62 -4.56 -21.54
N MET A 43 -6.33 -4.51 -20.23
CA MET A 43 -7.11 -5.18 -19.19
C MET A 43 -7.94 -4.19 -18.39
N THR A 44 -9.02 -4.67 -17.77
CA THR A 44 -9.89 -3.88 -16.89
C THR A 44 -9.76 -4.32 -15.44
N ARG A 45 -10.10 -3.41 -14.52
CA ARG A 45 -10.20 -3.72 -13.09
C ARG A 45 -11.21 -4.82 -12.78
N LYS A 46 -12.24 -5.00 -13.63
CA LYS A 46 -13.21 -6.08 -13.47
C LYS A 46 -12.58 -7.46 -13.65
N GLU A 47 -11.53 -7.55 -14.47
CA GLU A 47 -10.83 -8.79 -14.78
C GLU A 47 -9.70 -9.09 -13.79
N ALA A 48 -8.92 -8.06 -13.41
CA ALA A 48 -7.68 -8.24 -12.64
C ALA A 48 -7.67 -7.55 -11.26
N GLY A 49 -8.70 -6.79 -10.90
CA GLY A 49 -8.77 -6.05 -9.63
C GLY A 49 -7.86 -4.84 -9.60
N ILE A 50 -7.20 -4.63 -8.45
CA ILE A 50 -6.18 -3.60 -8.25
C ILE A 50 -4.84 -4.19 -8.67
N SER A 51 -4.15 -3.50 -9.57
CA SER A 51 -2.90 -3.99 -10.14
C SER A 51 -1.68 -3.51 -9.37
N HIS A 52 -0.56 -4.21 -9.58
CA HIS A 52 0.74 -3.64 -9.29
C HIS A 52 0.90 -2.28 -10.00
N TYR A 53 1.55 -1.32 -9.32
CA TYR A 53 1.73 0.08 -9.70
C TYR A 53 0.50 0.99 -9.65
N ASP A 54 -0.69 0.50 -9.28
CA ASP A 54 -1.87 1.39 -9.16
C ASP A 54 -1.70 2.44 -8.04
N ASP A 55 -0.90 2.18 -7.00
CA ASP A 55 -0.59 3.12 -5.93
C ASP A 55 0.32 4.27 -6.37
N ILE A 56 1.25 4.00 -7.29
CA ILE A 56 2.19 4.98 -7.86
C ILE A 56 1.47 6.11 -8.59
N ILE A 57 0.27 5.86 -9.14
CA ILE A 57 -0.58 6.87 -9.78
C ILE A 57 -0.84 8.07 -8.85
N TYR A 58 -0.91 7.83 -7.55
CA TYR A 58 -1.23 8.83 -6.53
C TYR A 58 0.01 9.48 -5.91
N LEU A 59 1.22 9.01 -6.23
CA LEU A 59 2.48 9.57 -5.74
C LEU A 59 3.20 10.39 -6.80
N PHE A 60 3.10 9.99 -8.07
CA PHE A 60 3.85 10.61 -9.15
C PHE A 60 2.95 10.89 -10.36
N ASN A 61 3.07 12.09 -10.91
CA ASN A 61 2.42 12.42 -12.17
C ASN A 61 3.22 11.84 -13.35
N SER A 62 2.84 10.68 -13.87
CA SER A 62 3.48 10.03 -15.01
C SER A 62 2.52 9.90 -16.19
N SER A 63 2.60 10.86 -17.13
CA SER A 63 1.80 10.84 -18.37
C SER A 63 2.06 9.60 -19.25
N ALA A 64 3.21 8.95 -19.07
CA ALA A 64 3.56 7.70 -19.74
C ALA A 64 2.70 6.51 -19.26
N LEU A 65 2.29 6.49 -17.98
CA LEU A 65 1.59 5.37 -17.37
C LEU A 65 0.08 5.61 -17.23
N HIS A 66 -0.35 6.86 -17.05
CA HIS A 66 -1.76 7.21 -16.89
C HIS A 66 -2.00 8.67 -17.28
N PRO A 67 -3.24 9.08 -17.59
CA PRO A 67 -3.57 10.49 -17.66
C PRO A 67 -3.33 11.18 -16.31
N SER A 68 -2.96 12.45 -16.32
CA SER A 68 -2.78 13.23 -15.09
C SER A 68 -4.10 13.42 -14.35
N LEU A 69 -4.06 13.28 -13.02
CA LEU A 69 -5.19 13.65 -12.16
C LEU A 69 -5.25 15.17 -12.01
N SER A 70 -6.45 15.73 -12.23
CA SER A 70 -6.74 17.14 -12.00
C SER A 70 -7.10 17.39 -10.55
N HIS A 71 -6.92 18.63 -10.07
CA HIS A 71 -7.39 19.08 -8.76
C HIS A 71 -8.93 18.95 -8.59
N SER A 72 -9.66 18.89 -9.69
CA SER A 72 -11.11 18.69 -9.71
C SER A 72 -11.54 17.22 -9.69
N ASP A 73 -10.61 16.27 -9.87
CA ASP A 73 -10.93 14.85 -9.78
C ASP A 73 -11.14 14.43 -8.31
N LYS A 74 -12.14 13.58 -8.07
CA LYS A 74 -12.41 13.02 -6.71
C LYS A 74 -11.22 12.23 -6.15
N ASP A 75 -10.39 11.71 -7.04
CA ASP A 75 -9.19 10.95 -6.76
C ASP A 75 -8.02 11.84 -6.26
N TYR A 76 -8.13 13.16 -6.42
CA TYR A 76 -7.09 14.09 -5.99
C TYR A 76 -6.92 14.14 -4.47
N ASP A 77 -7.96 13.81 -3.71
CA ASP A 77 -7.85 13.66 -2.26
C ASP A 77 -6.95 12.49 -1.88
N MET A 78 -6.94 11.42 -2.68
CA MET A 78 -6.02 10.29 -2.49
C MET A 78 -4.58 10.67 -2.84
N VAL A 79 -4.38 11.52 -3.87
CA VAL A 79 -3.05 12.11 -4.16
C VAL A 79 -2.53 12.87 -2.96
N LYS A 80 -3.33 13.82 -2.43
CA LYS A 80 -2.94 14.59 -1.23
C LYS A 80 -2.61 13.67 -0.07
N PHE A 81 -3.47 12.70 0.21
CA PHE A 81 -3.30 11.78 1.31
C PHE A 81 -2.01 10.95 1.21
N LEU A 82 -1.71 10.31 0.07
CA LEU A 82 -0.47 9.55 -0.09
C LEU A 82 0.76 10.46 -0.06
N THR A 83 0.73 11.59 -0.77
CA THR A 83 1.89 12.49 -0.78
C THR A 83 2.22 13.02 0.62
N ASP A 84 1.20 13.32 1.43
CA ASP A 84 1.35 13.77 2.82
C ASP A 84 1.99 12.68 3.70
N LEU A 85 1.46 11.44 3.66
CA LEU A 85 2.03 10.31 4.39
C LEU A 85 3.51 10.07 4.04
N TRP A 86 3.85 10.09 2.74
CA TRP A 86 5.22 9.87 2.27
C TRP A 86 6.15 11.04 2.62
N SER A 87 5.70 12.29 2.46
CA SER A 87 6.52 13.46 2.81
C SER A 87 6.77 13.55 4.32
N ASN A 88 5.77 13.22 5.13
CA ASN A 88 5.90 13.22 6.59
C ASN A 88 6.81 12.10 7.07
N PHE A 89 6.76 10.92 6.45
CA PHE A 89 7.74 9.87 6.73
C PHE A 89 9.16 10.32 6.38
N ALA A 90 9.35 10.94 5.22
CA ALA A 90 10.67 11.42 4.80
C ALA A 90 11.25 12.49 5.74
N SER A 91 10.42 13.38 6.27
CA SER A 91 10.85 14.49 7.14
C SER A 91 10.97 14.10 8.62
N THR A 92 10.10 13.22 9.12
CA THR A 92 9.96 12.93 10.56
C THR A 92 10.20 11.47 10.95
N LYS A 93 10.37 10.57 9.97
CA LYS A 93 10.42 9.11 10.14
C LYS A 93 9.10 8.48 10.61
N LYS A 94 7.99 9.22 10.55
CA LYS A 94 6.64 8.75 10.88
C LYS A 94 5.65 9.13 9.77
N PRO A 95 4.83 8.19 9.27
CA PRO A 95 3.80 8.50 8.29
C PRO A 95 2.51 8.93 9.01
N PHE A 96 2.31 10.23 9.19
CA PHE A 96 1.07 10.80 9.73
C PHE A 96 0.33 11.63 8.69
N HIS A 97 -0.95 11.88 8.90
CA HIS A 97 -1.77 12.73 8.05
C HIS A 97 -2.09 14.06 8.74
N THR A 98 -1.98 15.17 8.02
CA THR A 98 -2.39 16.49 8.50
C THR A 98 -3.85 16.75 8.11
N ASN A 99 -4.72 16.89 9.10
CA ASN A 99 -6.14 17.13 8.84
C ASN A 99 -6.40 18.56 8.33
N ASN A 100 -7.65 18.86 7.97
CA ASN A 100 -8.07 20.18 7.47
C ASN A 100 -7.86 21.35 8.46
N LYS A 101 -7.59 21.07 9.74
CA LYS A 101 -7.28 22.06 10.77
C LYS A 101 -5.78 22.27 10.97
N GLY A 102 -4.93 21.55 10.23
CA GLY A 102 -3.48 21.58 10.40
C GLY A 102 -2.99 20.74 11.58
N GLU A 103 -3.82 19.84 12.12
CA GLU A 103 -3.44 18.97 13.23
C GLU A 103 -2.87 17.65 12.69
N GLU A 104 -1.76 17.20 13.30
CA GLU A 104 -1.20 15.88 13.02
C GLU A 104 -2.13 14.80 13.57
N VAL A 105 -2.54 13.89 12.68
CA VAL A 105 -3.34 12.71 13.02
C VAL A 105 -2.46 11.49 12.80
N ASP A 106 -2.08 10.83 13.90
CA ASP A 106 -1.37 9.57 13.86
C ASP A 106 -2.34 8.44 13.45
N VAL A 107 -2.31 8.11 12.16
CA VAL A 107 -3.20 7.11 11.56
C VAL A 107 -2.52 5.76 11.35
N TRP A 108 -1.18 5.72 11.39
CA TRP A 108 -0.39 4.59 10.92
C TRP A 108 0.63 4.17 11.97
N THR A 109 0.27 3.14 12.73
CA THR A 109 1.13 2.60 13.79
C THR A 109 2.20 1.68 13.22
N PRO A 110 3.43 1.68 13.77
CA PRO A 110 4.47 0.75 13.36
C PRO A 110 4.08 -0.71 13.66
N LEU A 111 4.66 -1.65 12.93
CA LEU A 111 4.42 -3.07 13.08
C LEU A 111 4.81 -3.58 14.47
N ASN A 112 3.97 -4.48 14.99
CA ASN A 112 4.29 -5.35 16.11
C ASN A 112 4.48 -6.78 15.56
N HIS A 113 5.63 -7.39 15.85
CA HIS A 113 5.94 -8.76 15.40
C HIS A 113 4.93 -9.81 15.85
N SER A 114 4.43 -9.68 17.08
CA SER A 114 3.52 -10.64 17.67
C SER A 114 2.12 -10.52 17.09
N GLN A 115 1.76 -9.33 16.59
CA GLN A 115 0.47 -9.04 16.00
C GLN A 115 0.65 -8.03 14.85
N PRO A 116 1.07 -8.49 13.66
CA PRO A 116 1.30 -7.60 12.54
C PRO A 116 -0.02 -6.98 12.09
N ARG A 117 0.00 -5.65 11.96
CA ARG A 117 -1.11 -4.86 11.42
C ARG A 117 -0.60 -4.06 10.22
N LEU A 118 -1.49 -3.83 9.27
CA LEU A 118 -1.22 -3.03 8.08
C LEU A 118 -2.10 -1.79 8.10
N PHE A 119 -1.62 -0.70 7.52
CA PHE A 119 -2.48 0.42 7.20
C PHE A 119 -3.16 0.17 5.85
N GLU A 120 -4.48 -0.01 5.86
CA GLU A 120 -5.24 -0.13 4.62
C GLU A 120 -5.45 1.25 4.01
N ILE A 121 -4.93 1.45 2.80
CA ILE A 121 -5.18 2.64 2.00
C ILE A 121 -6.38 2.34 1.10
N SER A 122 -7.55 2.83 1.50
CA SER A 122 -8.82 2.64 0.80
C SER A 122 -9.64 3.94 0.80
N ARG A 123 -10.93 3.88 0.46
CA ARG A 123 -11.83 5.06 0.61
C ARG A 123 -12.03 5.47 2.06
N THR A 124 -11.82 4.54 3.00
CA THR A 124 -11.91 4.76 4.45
C THR A 124 -10.64 4.18 5.07
N PRO A 125 -9.51 4.91 5.02
CA PRO A 125 -8.22 4.40 5.47
C PRO A 125 -8.21 4.04 6.96
N GLY A 126 -7.45 3.00 7.32
CA GLY A 126 -7.35 2.59 8.72
C GLY A 126 -6.47 1.38 8.97
N MET A 127 -6.07 1.19 10.22
CA MET A 127 -5.27 0.04 10.64
C MET A 127 -6.10 -1.24 10.64
N ILE A 128 -5.71 -2.23 9.83
CA ILE A 128 -6.29 -3.56 9.77
C ILE A 128 -5.34 -4.61 10.36
N GLU A 129 -5.91 -5.69 10.89
CA GLU A 129 -5.11 -6.89 11.17
C GLU A 129 -4.54 -7.44 9.86
N PHE A 130 -3.34 -8.03 9.91
CA PHE A 130 -2.77 -8.67 8.73
C PHE A 130 -3.75 -9.74 8.20
N PRO A 131 -4.15 -9.69 6.92
CA PRO A 131 -5.24 -10.53 6.43
C PRO A 131 -4.94 -12.04 6.60
N LEU A 132 -5.81 -12.76 7.31
CA LEU A 132 -5.68 -14.23 7.51
C LEU A 132 -5.54 -15.01 6.20
N LYS A 133 -6.19 -14.53 5.13
CA LYS A 133 -6.08 -15.14 3.79
C LYS A 133 -4.66 -15.04 3.23
N PHE A 134 -3.92 -13.98 3.56
CA PHE A 134 -2.55 -13.80 3.13
C PHE A 134 -1.63 -14.74 3.90
N LEU A 135 -1.81 -14.86 5.22
CA LEU A 135 -1.03 -15.81 6.05
C LEU A 135 -1.11 -17.23 5.52
N LYS A 136 -2.33 -17.74 5.25
CA LYS A 136 -2.50 -19.09 4.68
C LYS A 136 -1.75 -19.31 3.37
N ARG A 137 -1.66 -18.28 2.52
CA ARG A 137 -0.94 -18.36 1.24
C ARG A 137 0.57 -18.30 1.46
N ILE A 138 1.04 -17.46 2.39
CA ILE A 138 2.45 -17.37 2.78
C ILE A 138 2.92 -18.71 3.35
N GLU A 139 2.17 -19.28 4.30
CA GLU A 139 2.45 -20.59 4.90
C GLU A 139 2.53 -21.69 3.83
N PHE A 140 1.60 -21.68 2.86
CA PHE A 140 1.65 -22.58 1.73
C PHE A 140 2.96 -22.44 0.94
N TRP A 141 3.35 -21.23 0.54
CA TRP A 141 4.58 -21.03 -0.25
C TRP A 141 5.84 -21.38 0.52
N GLN A 142 5.93 -21.04 1.80
CA GLN A 142 7.04 -21.41 2.68
C GLN A 142 7.17 -22.93 2.83
N SER A 143 6.05 -23.65 2.89
CA SER A 143 6.06 -25.12 3.00
C SER A 143 6.73 -25.83 1.82
N LEU A 144 6.75 -25.19 0.64
CA LEU A 144 7.34 -25.75 -0.57
C LEU A 144 8.88 -25.69 -0.58
N LYS A 145 9.49 -24.87 0.31
CA LYS A 145 10.96 -24.71 0.42
C LYS A 145 11.66 -24.41 -0.92
N ILE A 146 10.99 -23.63 -1.78
CA ILE A 146 11.53 -23.22 -3.07
C ILE A 146 12.51 -22.07 -2.81
N PRO A 147 13.75 -22.14 -3.30
CA PRO A 147 14.69 -21.02 -3.21
C PRO A 147 14.13 -19.76 -3.88
N ASP A 148 14.51 -18.60 -3.36
CA ASP A 148 14.29 -17.31 -4.02
C ASP A 148 15.13 -17.14 -5.28
#